data_AF-A0A965RQD3-F1
#
_entry.id   AF-A0A965RQD3-F1
#
_cell.length_a   1.000
_cell.length_b   1.000
_cell.length_c   1.000
_cell.angle_alpha   90.00
_cell.angle_beta   90.00
_cell.angle_gamma   90.00
#
_symmetry.space_group_name_H-M   'P 1'
#
loop_
_entity.id
_entity.type
_entity.pdbx_description
1 polymer ?
#
loop_
_entity_poly.entity_id
_entity_poly.type
_entity_poly.pdbx_seq_one_letter_code
_entity_poly.pdbx_strand_id
1 'polypeptide(L)'
;MEKAKIIKRYQNRKLYDTDASCYVTLDEIAEMIQQGEEVTVVDNRNQKDITASTLTQIIFEKQKRSETPVPISTLRHIIQTGDGSFSAFLAKGTEANQMDVIRQLESQVRELTSKLEGVERKTVVAPGAKEVPVTSMHKTVES
;
A
#
# COMPACT_ATOMS: atom_id res chain seq x y z
N MET A 1 -18.48 -10.36 -6.97
CA MET A 1 -17.73 -10.53 -5.71
C MET A 1 -17.32 -11.98 -5.67
N GLU A 2 -16.01 -12.23 -5.71
CA GLU A 2 -15.48 -13.57 -5.52
C GLU A 2 -15.85 -14.02 -4.11
N LYS A 3 -16.31 -15.27 -3.98
CA LYS A 3 -16.81 -15.78 -2.71
C LYS A 3 -15.60 -16.15 -1.86
N ALA A 4 -15.39 -15.46 -0.74
CA ALA A 4 -14.33 -15.80 0.20
C ALA A 4 -14.47 -17.28 0.63
N LYS A 5 -13.37 -18.03 0.53
CA LYS A 5 -13.28 -19.43 0.93
C LYS A 5 -13.41 -19.54 2.44
N ILE A 6 -14.33 -20.38 2.91
CA ILE A 6 -14.59 -20.54 4.35
C ILE A 6 -13.90 -21.81 4.86
N ILE A 7 -12.96 -21.60 5.79
CA ILE A 7 -12.30 -22.66 6.54
C ILE A 7 -12.88 -22.75 7.95
N LYS A 8 -13.35 -23.92 8.34
CA LYS A 8 -13.80 -24.19 9.71
C LYS A 8 -12.68 -24.78 10.56
N ARG A 9 -12.41 -24.17 11.70
CA ARG A 9 -11.47 -24.69 12.70
C ARG A 9 -12.19 -25.45 13.79
N TYR A 10 -11.78 -26.70 14.01
CA TYR A 10 -12.31 -27.58 15.06
C TYR A 10 -11.43 -27.55 16.31
N GLN A 11 -11.97 -27.99 17.44
CA GLN A 11 -11.27 -27.98 18.75
C GLN A 11 -9.98 -28.81 18.75
N ASN A 12 -9.94 -29.90 17.97
CA ASN A 12 -8.75 -30.72 17.76
C ASN A 12 -7.75 -30.08 16.76
N ARG A 13 -7.87 -28.76 16.53
CA ARG A 13 -7.06 -27.95 15.60
C ARG A 13 -7.16 -28.35 14.13
N LYS A 14 -8.04 -29.28 13.75
CA LYS A 14 -8.29 -29.59 12.34
C LYS A 14 -8.93 -28.39 11.65
N LEU A 15 -8.51 -28.15 10.42
CA LEU A 15 -9.03 -27.09 9.54
C LEU A 15 -9.75 -27.78 8.38
N TYR A 16 -10.97 -27.36 8.09
CA TYR A 16 -11.82 -27.97 7.08
C TYR A 16 -12.23 -26.92 6.06
N ASP A 17 -11.89 -27.14 4.80
CA ASP A 17 -12.36 -26.34 3.68
C ASP A 17 -13.80 -26.74 3.34
N THR A 18 -14.72 -25.79 3.48
CA THR A 18 -16.14 -26.05 3.23
C THR A 18 -16.51 -26.08 1.75
N ASP A 19 -15.70 -25.49 0.87
CA ASP A 19 -15.93 -25.52 -0.57
C ASP A 19 -15.33 -26.80 -1.17
N ALA A 20 -14.09 -27.17 -0.80
CA ALA A 20 -13.44 -28.41 -1.25
C ALA A 20 -13.89 -29.66 -0.47
N SER A 21 -14.64 -29.48 0.62
CA SER A 21 -15.15 -30.54 1.49
C SER A 21 -14.06 -31.47 2.06
N CYS A 22 -12.86 -30.93 2.30
CA CYS A 22 -11.70 -31.70 2.77
C CYS A 22 -10.99 -31.02 3.96
N TYR A 23 -10.14 -31.78 4.65
CA TYR A 23 -9.23 -31.20 5.64
C TYR A 23 -8.03 -30.57 4.96
N VAL A 24 -7.61 -29.43 5.48
CA VAL A 24 -6.45 -28.68 5.01
C VAL A 24 -5.50 -28.37 6.16
N THR A 25 -4.29 -27.97 5.81
CA THR A 25 -3.20 -27.58 6.70
C THR A 25 -3.03 -26.06 6.69
N LEU A 26 -2.23 -25.55 7.64
CA LEU A 26 -1.84 -24.14 7.65
C LEU A 26 -0.98 -23.76 6.43
N ASP A 27 -0.17 -24.70 5.93
CA ASP A 27 0.68 -24.49 4.75
C ASP A 27 -0.17 -24.36 3.49
N GLU A 28 -1.18 -25.22 3.29
CA GLU A 28 -2.12 -25.13 2.16
C GLU A 28 -2.95 -23.85 2.20
N ILE A 29 -3.42 -23.41 3.38
CA ILE A 29 -4.11 -22.10 3.51
C ILE A 29 -3.17 -20.96 3.12
N ALA A 30 -1.89 -21.04 3.47
CA ALA A 30 -0.91 -20.03 3.10
C ALA A 30 -0.68 -19.99 1.58
N GLU A 31 -0.70 -21.15 0.91
CA GLU A 31 -0.60 -21.25 -0.55
C GLU A 31 -1.82 -20.64 -1.24
N MET A 32 -3.04 -20.93 -0.77
CA MET A 32 -4.28 -20.31 -1.29
C MET A 32 -4.19 -18.78 -1.27
N ILE A 33 -3.77 -18.21 -0.12
CA ILE A 33 -3.63 -16.75 0.03
C ILE A 33 -2.54 -16.19 -0.91
N GLN A 34 -1.43 -16.91 -1.08
CA GLN A 34 -0.37 -16.52 -2.02
C GLN A 34 -0.83 -16.55 -3.48
N GLN A 35 -1.81 -17.39 -3.82
CA GLN A 35 -2.45 -17.44 -5.13
C GLN A 35 -3.51 -16.35 -5.33
N GLY A 36 -3.76 -15.52 -4.31
CA GLY A 36 -4.71 -14.43 -4.35
C GLY A 36 -6.11 -14.78 -3.86
N GLU A 37 -6.31 -15.99 -3.33
CA GLU A 37 -7.62 -16.38 -2.77
C GLU A 37 -7.91 -15.63 -1.46
N GLU A 38 -9.14 -15.15 -1.33
CA GLU A 38 -9.65 -14.59 -0.08
C GLU A 38 -10.10 -15.71 0.86
N VAL A 39 -9.45 -15.87 2.00
CA VAL A 39 -9.73 -16.94 2.97
C VAL A 39 -10.25 -16.36 4.28
N THR A 40 -11.39 -16.88 4.75
CA THR A 40 -11.95 -16.60 6.08
C THR A 40 -11.91 -17.84 6.93
N VAL A 41 -11.45 -17.72 8.18
CA VAL A 41 -11.38 -18.84 9.13
C VAL A 41 -12.34 -18.62 10.29
N VAL A 42 -13.22 -19.58 10.52
CA VAL A 42 -14.27 -19.52 11.54
C VAL A 42 -14.12 -20.67 12.54
N ASP A 43 -14.23 -20.38 13.84
CA ASP A 43 -14.29 -21.41 14.89
C ASP A 43 -15.62 -22.18 14.80
N ASN A 44 -15.54 -23.49 14.60
CA ASN A 44 -16.73 -24.31 14.38
C ASN A 44 -17.66 -24.40 15.60
N ARG A 45 -17.14 -24.20 16.82
CA ARG A 45 -17.95 -24.27 18.05
C ARG A 45 -18.77 -23.00 18.25
N ASN A 46 -18.14 -21.84 18.16
CA ASN A 46 -18.75 -20.56 18.54
C ASN A 46 -19.03 -19.62 17.37
N GLN A 47 -18.71 -20.04 16.14
CA GLN A 47 -18.90 -19.30 14.89
C GLN A 47 -18.18 -17.94 14.87
N LYS A 48 -17.16 -17.74 15.71
CA LYS A 48 -16.36 -16.51 15.70
C LYS A 48 -15.38 -16.52 14.55
N ASP A 49 -15.21 -15.36 13.93
CA ASP A 49 -14.10 -15.10 13.02
C ASP A 49 -12.79 -15.14 13.80
N ILE A 50 -11.90 -16.02 13.37
CA ILE A 50 -10.57 -16.23 13.93
C ILE A 50 -9.48 -16.10 12.85
N THR A 51 -9.81 -15.48 11.72
CA THR A 51 -8.94 -15.31 10.55
C THR A 51 -7.62 -14.68 10.96
N ALA A 52 -7.65 -13.51 11.62
CA ALA A 52 -6.44 -12.81 12.05
C ALA A 52 -5.51 -13.68 12.92
N SER A 53 -6.07 -14.44 13.87
CA SER A 53 -5.30 -15.32 14.73
C SER A 53 -4.67 -16.49 13.96
N THR A 54 -5.38 -17.02 12.96
CA THR A 54 -4.92 -18.14 12.13
C THR A 54 -3.83 -17.68 11.17
N LEU A 55 -3.98 -16.51 10.53
CA LEU A 55 -2.95 -15.94 9.67
C LEU A 55 -1.69 -15.57 10.45
N THR A 56 -1.85 -15.04 11.66
CA THR A 56 -0.71 -14.79 12.57
C THR A 56 0.02 -16.09 12.89
N GLN A 57 -0.71 -17.18 13.15
CA GLN A 57 -0.12 -18.50 13.37
C GLN A 57 0.66 -19.00 12.15
N ILE A 58 0.11 -18.83 10.94
CA ILE A 58 0.78 -19.20 9.68
C ILE A 58 2.13 -18.46 9.55
N ILE A 59 2.12 -17.14 9.76
CA ILE A 59 3.34 -16.32 9.66
C ILE A 59 4.39 -16.80 10.66
N PHE A 60 3.99 -17.09 11.90
CA PHE A 60 4.91 -17.53 12.94
C PHE A 60 5.51 -18.92 12.66
N GLU A 61 4.69 -19.87 12.20
CA GLU A 61 5.17 -21.21 11.82
C GLU A 61 6.14 -21.15 10.62
N LYS A 62 5.87 -20.29 9.64
CA LYS A 62 6.82 -20.02 8.54
C LYS A 62 8.13 -19.44 9.05
N GLN A 63 8.08 -18.46 9.95
CA GLN A 63 9.28 -17.87 10.55
C GLN A 63 10.09 -18.90 11.35
N LYS A 64 9.44 -19.79 12.08
CA LYS A 64 10.10 -20.86 12.85
C LYS A 64 10.89 -21.84 11.96
N ARG A 65 10.44 -22.06 10.72
CA ARG A 65 11.11 -22.90 9.72
C ARG A 65 12.17 -22.14 8.90
N SER A 66 12.16 -20.81 8.95
CA SER A 66 13.10 -19.99 8.18
C SER A 66 14.52 -20.08 8.73
N GLU A 67 15.51 -20.07 7.84
CA GLU A 67 16.94 -20.08 8.22
C GLU A 67 17.40 -18.72 8.77
N THR A 68 16.66 -17.65 8.48
CA THR A 68 16.99 -16.28 8.93
C THR A 68 16.14 -15.92 10.15
N PRO A 69 16.70 -15.99 11.36
CA PRO A 69 15.96 -15.62 12.57
C PRO A 69 15.69 -14.12 12.61
N VAL A 70 14.58 -13.75 13.27
CA VAL A 70 14.30 -12.35 13.60
C VAL A 70 15.39 -11.84 14.56
N PRO A 71 15.99 -10.65 14.32
CA PRO A 71 17.00 -10.10 15.22
C PRO A 71 16.50 -9.95 16.66
N ILE A 72 17.32 -10.37 17.62
CA ILE A 72 16.97 -10.34 19.06
C ILE A 72 16.68 -8.91 19.53
N SER A 73 17.38 -7.91 18.99
CA SER A 73 17.14 -6.49 19.27
C SER A 73 15.70 -6.08 18.94
N THR A 74 15.18 -6.54 17.80
CA THR A 74 13.80 -6.29 17.38
C THR A 74 12.81 -6.94 18.33
N LEU A 75 13.02 -8.22 18.68
CA LEU A 75 12.16 -8.93 19.64
C LEU A 75 12.12 -8.24 21.00
N ARG A 76 13.28 -7.79 21.49
CA ARG A 76 13.38 -7.03 22.75
C ARG A 76 12.65 -5.70 22.65
N HIS A 77 12.78 -4.98 21.54
CA HIS A 77 12.08 -3.72 21.33
C HIS A 77 10.55 -3.90 21.30
N ILE A 78 10.04 -4.95 20.66
CA ILE A 78 8.61 -5.30 20.66
C ILE A 78 8.11 -5.47 22.10
N ILE A 79 8.85 -6.20 22.94
CA ILE A 79 8.50 -6.41 24.35
C ILE A 79 8.53 -5.10 25.15
N GLN A 80 9.47 -4.20 24.86
CA GLN A 80 9.70 -2.97 25.62
C GLN A 80 8.74 -1.82 25.27
N THR A 81 8.19 -1.77 24.04
CA THR A 81 7.51 -0.55 23.51
C THR A 81 6.01 -0.48 23.83
N GLY A 82 5.54 -1.25 24.80
CA GLY A 82 4.52 -0.73 25.72
C GLY A 82 3.08 -1.24 25.63
N ASP A 83 2.78 -2.24 24.81
CA ASP A 83 1.53 -3.02 24.98
C ASP A 83 1.75 -4.55 24.89
N GLY A 84 2.99 -4.98 24.62
CA GLY A 84 3.36 -6.38 24.45
C GLY A 84 2.81 -7.03 23.17
N SER A 85 2.19 -6.26 22.27
CA SER A 85 1.56 -6.81 21.06
C SER A 85 2.41 -6.56 19.81
N PHE A 86 2.53 -7.60 18.99
CA PHE A 86 3.16 -7.51 17.67
C PHE A 86 2.41 -6.52 16.75
N SER A 87 1.10 -6.35 16.97
CA SER A 87 0.25 -5.42 16.22
C SER A 87 0.67 -3.96 16.41
N ALA A 88 0.96 -3.52 17.64
CA ALA A 88 1.38 -2.14 17.88
C ALA A 88 2.77 -1.84 17.32
N PHE A 89 3.68 -2.82 17.33
CA PHE A 89 4.97 -2.69 16.66
C PHE A 89 4.81 -2.49 15.15
N LEU A 90 3.99 -3.33 14.51
CA LEU A 90 3.71 -3.19 13.08
C LEU A 90 3.02 -1.86 12.76
N ALA A 91 2.03 -1.45 13.55
CA ALA A 91 1.34 -0.17 13.36
C ALA A 91 2.31 1.02 13.42
N LYS A 92 3.21 1.06 14.40
CA LYS A 92 4.26 2.08 14.49
C LYS A 92 5.23 2.03 13.32
N GLY A 93 5.57 0.82 12.84
CA GLY A 93 6.42 0.64 11.66
C GLY A 93 5.76 1.10 10.37
N THR A 94 4.46 0.85 10.19
CA THR A 94 3.70 1.33 9.02
C THR A 94 3.46 2.84 9.07
N GLU A 95 3.22 3.40 10.27
CA GLU A 95 3.14 4.86 10.47
C GLU A 95 4.48 5.53 10.16
N ALA A 96 5.60 4.95 10.60
CA ALA A 96 6.94 5.45 10.27
C ALA A 96 7.19 5.42 8.76
N ASN A 97 6.87 4.30 8.09
CA ASN A 97 6.95 4.21 6.63
C ASN A 97 6.00 5.19 5.91
N GLN A 98 4.78 5.41 6.41
CA GLN A 98 3.86 6.42 5.85
C GLN A 98 4.42 7.84 6.00
N MET A 99 5.01 8.17 7.15
CA MET A 99 5.64 9.48 7.34
C MET A 99 6.81 9.69 6.39
N ASP A 100 7.62 8.67 6.13
CA ASP A 100 8.73 8.77 5.19
C ASP A 100 8.25 8.88 3.73
N VAL A 101 7.17 8.17 3.37
CA VAL A 101 6.50 8.32 2.07
C VAL A 101 5.90 9.72 1.90
N ILE A 102 5.21 10.25 2.92
CA ILE A 102 4.65 11.61 2.91
C ILE A 102 5.77 12.65 2.79
N ARG A 103 6.86 12.51 3.56
CA ARG A 103 8.03 13.39 3.45
C ARG A 103 8.66 13.36 2.06
N GLN A 104 8.78 12.19 1.44
CA GLN A 104 9.27 12.05 0.07
C GLN A 104 8.31 12.71 -0.92
N LEU A 105 7.01 12.50 -0.79
CA LEU A 105 6.00 13.08 -1.66
C LEU A 105 5.98 14.62 -1.58
N GLU A 106 6.03 15.16 -0.36
CA GLU A 106 6.15 16.60 -0.15
C GLU A 106 7.43 17.17 -0.75
N SER A 107 8.55 16.44 -0.66
CA SER A 107 9.81 16.85 -1.30
C SER A 107 9.68 16.92 -2.82
N GLN A 108 9.03 15.92 -3.43
CA GLN A 108 8.79 15.89 -4.87
C GLN A 108 7.85 17.00 -5.33
N VAL A 109 6.77 17.27 -4.58
CA VAL A 109 5.85 18.39 -4.87
C VAL A 109 6.60 19.72 -4.80
N ARG A 110 7.41 19.95 -3.76
CA ARG A 110 8.24 21.16 -3.65
C ARG A 110 9.22 21.31 -4.81
N GLU A 111 9.84 20.21 -5.25
CA GLU A 111 10.76 20.22 -6.39
C GLU A 111 10.06 20.52 -7.72
N LEU A 112 8.89 19.93 -7.96
CA LEU A 112 8.07 20.19 -9.15
C LEU A 112 7.59 21.64 -9.18
N THR A 113 7.06 22.16 -8.07
CA THR A 113 6.62 23.56 -7.96
C THR A 113 7.78 24.52 -8.21
N SER A 114 8.97 24.26 -7.66
CA SER A 114 10.18 25.06 -7.92
C SER A 114 10.60 25.04 -9.40
N LYS A 115 10.49 23.88 -10.07
CA LYS A 115 10.76 23.76 -11.52
C LYS A 115 9.72 24.53 -12.35
N LEU A 116 8.45 24.49 -11.97
CA LEU A 116 7.36 25.24 -12.62
C LEU A 116 7.54 26.76 -12.46
N GLU A 117 7.83 27.24 -11.25
CA GLU A 117 8.15 28.65 -10.97
C GLU A 117 9.44 29.13 -11.68
N GLY A 118 10.35 28.21 -11.99
CA GLY A 118 11.54 28.47 -12.80
C GLY A 118 11.27 28.60 -14.30
N VAL A 119 10.17 28.03 -14.80
CA VAL A 119 9.77 28.09 -16.21
C VAL A 119 9.02 29.39 -16.53
N GLU A 120 8.18 29.89 -15.61
CA GLU A 120 7.44 31.16 -15.81
C GLU A 120 8.35 32.40 -15.87
N ARG A 121 9.57 32.33 -15.32
CA ARG A 121 10.55 33.45 -15.41
C ARG A 121 11.32 33.52 -16.73
N LYS A 122 11.19 32.53 -17.63
CA LYS A 122 11.93 32.50 -18.91
C LYS A 122 11.18 33.06 -20.13
N THR A 123 9.90 33.42 -20.00
CA THR A 123 9.07 33.86 -21.15
C THR A 123 8.69 35.35 -21.18
N VAL A 124 9.18 36.20 -20.26
CA VAL A 124 8.85 37.64 -20.26
C VAL A 124 10.10 38.52 -20.29
N VAL A 125 10.84 38.54 -21.41
CA VAL A 125 11.66 39.72 -21.81
C VAL A 125 11.83 39.76 -23.34
N ALA A 126 11.20 40.73 -24.01
CA ALA A 126 11.81 41.45 -25.15
C ALA A 126 11.03 42.77 -25.45
N PRO A 127 11.72 43.93 -25.55
CA PRO A 127 11.09 45.26 -25.67
C PRO A 127 11.05 45.80 -27.11
N GLY A 128 10.04 46.64 -27.39
CA GLY A 128 10.12 47.79 -28.30
C GLY A 128 10.07 47.54 -29.81
N ALA A 129 8.96 47.92 -30.45
CA ALA A 129 8.92 48.24 -31.87
C ALA A 129 8.17 49.58 -32.08
N LYS A 130 8.85 50.54 -32.70
CA LYS A 130 8.38 51.90 -33.02
C LYS A 130 7.42 51.90 -34.21
N GLU A 131 6.45 52.80 -34.18
CA GLU A 131 5.56 53.16 -35.29
C GLU A 131 6.30 53.85 -36.45
N VAL A 132 5.90 53.57 -37.70
CA VAL A 132 6.10 54.43 -38.89
C VAL A 132 5.02 54.10 -39.97
N PRO A 133 4.73 54.99 -40.93
CA PRO A 133 3.36 55.34 -41.34
C PRO A 133 2.95 54.70 -42.68
N VAL A 134 1.65 54.52 -42.88
CA VAL A 134 1.12 53.99 -44.15
C VAL A 134 0.82 55.14 -45.10
N THR A 135 1.69 55.34 -46.10
CA THR A 135 1.45 56.21 -47.26
C THR A 135 0.50 55.53 -48.25
N SER A 136 -0.50 56.30 -48.68
CA SER A 136 -1.51 55.99 -49.71
C SER A 136 -0.96 55.42 -51.03
N MET A 137 -1.77 54.61 -51.73
CA MET A 137 -2.37 54.93 -53.04
C MET A 137 -2.87 53.68 -53.81
N HIS A 138 -3.89 53.93 -54.66
CA HIS A 138 -4.49 53.12 -55.75
C HIS A 138 -5.67 52.24 -55.32
N LYS A 139 -6.87 52.26 -55.95
CA LYS A 139 -7.31 52.61 -57.32
C LYS A 139 -8.86 52.77 -57.28
N THR A 140 -9.45 53.79 -57.91
CA THR A 140 -10.15 53.76 -59.22
C THR A 140 -11.55 53.10 -59.18
N VAL A 141 -12.64 53.89 -59.13
CA VAL A 141 -13.62 54.31 -60.18
C VAL A 141 -14.83 53.33 -60.33
N GLU A 142 -16.00 53.95 -60.59
CA GLU A 142 -17.32 53.42 -61.02
C GLU A 142 -18.27 53.02 -59.88
N SER A 143 -19.51 53.54 -59.74
CA SER A 143 -20.34 54.48 -60.51
C SER A 143 -21.28 55.25 -59.56
#